data_AF-A0A7S3C2W0-F1
#
_entry.id   AF-A0A7S3C2W0-F1
#
_cell.length_a   1.000
_cell.length_b   1.000
_cell.length_c   1.000
_cell.angle_alpha   90.00
_cell.angle_beta   90.00
_cell.angle_gamma   90.00
#
_symmetry.space_group_name_H-M   'P 1'
#
loop_
_entity.id
_entity.type
_entity.pdbx_description
1 polymer ?
#
loop_
_entity_poly.entity_id
_entity_poly.type
_entity_poly.pdbx_seq_one_letter_code
_entity_poly.pdbx_strand_id
1 'polypeptide(L)'
;CLQVSEKRALTRLLMAAKAAAQGEPGAAARFCGREDLSKATFQDALSHNGVEGELADVLAYGVALLDGKSAGAAEALIALARYSRSVGRFGAGQGAFLVPRYGASELPQAFCRAAAVKGALYMLRTSVEAVAQAEGETPTLRLSSGESVQADAVLLDSASAARLVSSGGAGEAEAADSGPRVVGRLAAVLDGPVTPKGDAPGDKDIAVVVLPPNSGGVGNVHPVRGLQVGGATAQCPAGQCVLYLATRGDDVED
;
A
#
# COMPACT_ATOMS: atom_id res chain seq x y z
N CYS A 1 12.15 -12.38 -22.20
CA CYS A 1 13.33 -11.49 -22.14
C CYS A 1 13.01 -10.21 -22.91
N LEU A 2 13.22 -9.04 -22.31
CA LEU A 2 13.01 -7.74 -22.97
C LEU A 2 13.88 -7.58 -24.21
N GLN A 3 13.29 -7.03 -25.27
CA GLN A 3 13.98 -6.63 -26.48
C GLN A 3 14.93 -5.45 -26.22
N VAL A 4 15.92 -5.24 -27.10
CA VAL A 4 16.91 -4.16 -26.94
C VAL A 4 16.25 -2.77 -26.99
N SER A 5 15.23 -2.60 -27.82
CA SER A 5 14.40 -1.39 -27.92
C SER A 5 13.73 -1.07 -26.57
N GLU A 6 13.07 -2.06 -25.97
CA GLU A 6 12.39 -1.95 -24.69
C GLU A 6 13.34 -1.60 -23.54
N LYS A 7 14.52 -2.24 -23.50
CA LYS A 7 15.56 -1.91 -22.50
C LYS A 7 16.03 -0.46 -22.59
N ARG A 8 16.18 0.06 -23.82
CA ARG A 8 16.56 1.45 -24.05
C ARG A 8 15.44 2.40 -23.61
N ALA A 9 14.19 2.11 -23.96
CA ALA A 9 13.03 2.89 -23.54
C ALA A 9 12.90 2.96 -22.01
N LEU A 10 13.01 1.81 -21.34
CA LEU A 10 13.02 1.72 -19.88
C LEU A 10 14.13 2.57 -19.25
N THR A 11 15.35 2.46 -19.76
CA THR A 11 16.49 3.21 -19.23
C THR A 11 16.29 4.71 -19.36
N ARG A 12 15.75 5.18 -20.50
CA ARG A 12 15.41 6.60 -20.70
C ARG A 12 14.39 7.09 -19.67
N LEU A 13 13.29 6.36 -19.50
CA LEU A 13 12.24 6.71 -18.54
C LEU A 13 12.79 6.80 -17.11
N LEU A 14 13.56 5.80 -16.67
CA LEU A 14 14.11 5.77 -15.30
C LEU A 14 15.13 6.89 -15.06
N MET A 15 15.97 7.20 -16.06
CA MET A 15 16.90 8.33 -15.97
C MET A 15 16.16 9.67 -15.92
N ALA A 16 15.12 9.85 -16.75
CA ALA A 16 14.29 11.04 -16.73
C ALA A 16 13.53 11.20 -15.39
N ALA A 17 12.97 10.12 -14.87
CA ALA A 17 12.31 10.10 -13.57
C ALA A 17 13.29 10.45 -12.43
N LYS A 18 14.52 9.91 -12.47
CA LYS A 18 15.54 10.24 -11.48
C LYS A 18 15.91 11.72 -11.51
N ALA A 19 16.18 12.27 -12.69
CA ALA A 19 16.50 13.70 -12.87
C ALA A 19 15.35 14.61 -12.40
N ALA A 20 14.11 14.26 -12.74
CA ALA A 20 12.93 15.01 -12.33
C ALA A 20 12.71 14.97 -10.81
N ALA A 21 12.95 13.81 -10.18
CA ALA A 21 12.88 13.67 -8.73
C ALA A 21 14.00 14.43 -7.98
N GLN A 22 15.11 14.75 -8.67
CA GLN A 22 16.22 15.55 -8.16
C GLN A 22 16.02 17.06 -8.37
N GLY A 23 14.92 17.47 -9.04
CA GLY A 23 14.62 18.87 -9.31
C GLY A 23 15.49 19.49 -10.40
N GLU A 24 16.06 18.68 -11.30
CA GLU A 24 16.84 19.20 -12.41
C GLU A 24 15.97 20.07 -13.36
N PRO A 25 16.47 21.22 -13.84
CA PRO A 25 15.72 22.10 -14.72
C PRO A 25 15.39 21.39 -16.04
N GLY A 26 14.12 21.46 -16.46
CA GLY A 26 13.63 20.80 -17.67
C GLY A 26 13.46 19.28 -17.57
N ALA A 27 13.72 18.67 -16.41
CA ALA A 27 13.59 17.22 -16.25
C ALA A 27 12.14 16.72 -16.23
N ALA A 28 11.18 17.56 -15.78
CA ALA A 28 9.75 17.26 -15.91
C ALA A 28 9.34 17.07 -17.38
N ALA A 29 9.80 17.96 -18.27
CA ALA A 29 9.56 17.86 -19.70
C ALA A 29 10.21 16.61 -20.31
N ARG A 30 11.39 16.21 -19.83
CA ARG A 30 12.03 14.94 -20.25
C ARG A 30 11.27 13.70 -19.76
N PHE A 31 10.57 13.80 -18.64
CA PHE A 31 9.83 12.69 -18.07
C PHE A 31 8.47 12.49 -18.75
N CYS A 32 7.65 13.54 -18.87
CA CYS A 32 6.27 13.42 -19.38
C CYS A 32 5.97 14.25 -20.64
N GLY A 33 6.98 14.88 -21.25
CA GLY A 33 6.80 15.75 -22.41
C GLY A 33 6.19 17.12 -22.08
N ARG A 34 5.95 17.44 -20.79
CA ARG A 34 5.38 18.71 -20.33
C ARG A 34 6.18 19.30 -19.17
N GLU A 35 6.22 20.62 -19.06
CA GLU A 35 6.87 21.29 -17.91
C GLU A 35 6.07 21.13 -16.62
N ASP A 36 4.74 21.09 -16.72
CA ASP A 36 3.82 20.96 -15.60
C ASP A 36 3.35 19.51 -15.44
N LEU A 37 3.84 18.84 -14.38
CA LEU A 37 3.52 17.45 -14.04
C LEU A 37 2.05 17.27 -13.62
N SER A 38 1.38 18.33 -13.15
CA SER A 38 -0.02 18.24 -12.70
C SER A 38 -1.01 18.02 -13.86
N LYS A 39 -0.60 18.38 -15.08
CA LYS A 39 -1.41 18.30 -16.31
C LYS A 39 -1.08 17.09 -17.17
N ALA A 40 -0.29 16.16 -16.65
CA ALA A 40 0.14 14.96 -17.34
C ALA A 40 -0.25 13.72 -16.54
N THR A 41 -0.52 12.64 -17.26
CA THR A 41 -0.76 11.31 -16.69
C THR A 41 0.51 10.46 -16.77
N PHE A 42 0.52 9.33 -16.08
CA PHE A 42 1.61 8.38 -16.21
C PHE A 42 1.64 7.74 -17.61
N GLN A 43 0.47 7.55 -18.23
CA GLN A 43 0.36 7.10 -19.62
C GLN A 43 1.10 8.05 -20.58
N ASP A 44 0.97 9.38 -20.39
CA ASP A 44 1.70 10.36 -21.20
C ASP A 44 3.22 10.19 -21.04
N ALA A 45 3.69 9.97 -19.80
CA ALA A 45 5.11 9.73 -19.53
C ALA A 45 5.64 8.44 -20.14
N LEU A 46 4.85 7.36 -20.10
CA LEU A 46 5.18 6.09 -20.73
C LEU A 46 5.29 6.23 -22.25
N SER A 47 4.27 6.81 -22.89
CA SER A 47 4.23 7.03 -24.33
C SER A 47 5.34 7.98 -24.80
N HIS A 48 5.61 9.06 -24.06
CA HIS A 48 6.71 9.99 -24.39
C HIS A 48 8.08 9.29 -24.42
N ASN A 49 8.30 8.30 -23.56
CA ASN A 49 9.56 7.55 -23.49
C ASN A 49 9.59 6.31 -24.40
N GLY A 50 8.51 6.05 -25.16
CA GLY A 50 8.36 4.89 -26.04
C GLY A 50 8.19 3.58 -25.26
N VAL A 51 7.52 3.61 -24.12
CA VAL A 51 7.18 2.43 -23.32
C VAL A 51 5.72 2.07 -23.51
N GLU A 52 5.46 0.89 -24.06
CA GLU A 52 4.12 0.42 -24.44
C GLU A 52 3.91 -1.05 -24.04
N GLY A 53 2.69 -1.55 -24.20
CA GLY A 53 2.32 -2.96 -23.99
C GLY A 53 2.59 -3.48 -22.58
N GLU A 54 3.08 -4.71 -22.48
CA GLU A 54 3.34 -5.43 -21.23
C GLU A 54 4.37 -4.70 -20.34
N LEU A 55 5.39 -4.06 -20.93
CA LEU A 55 6.37 -3.29 -20.16
C LEU A 55 5.71 -2.09 -19.45
N ALA A 56 4.76 -1.42 -20.10
CA ALA A 56 3.99 -0.35 -19.46
C ALA A 56 3.16 -0.87 -18.28
N ASP A 57 2.59 -2.08 -18.38
CA ASP A 57 1.86 -2.71 -17.27
C ASP A 57 2.78 -3.05 -16.11
N VAL A 58 3.94 -3.65 -16.38
CA VAL A 58 4.94 -3.97 -15.35
C VAL A 58 5.39 -2.70 -14.61
N LEU A 59 5.60 -1.60 -15.33
CA LEU A 59 6.02 -0.35 -14.71
C LEU A 59 4.91 0.31 -13.89
N ALA A 60 3.69 0.38 -14.41
CA ALA A 60 2.57 1.00 -13.72
C ALA A 60 2.17 0.20 -12.48
N TYR A 61 1.93 -1.09 -12.65
CA TYR A 61 1.33 -1.92 -11.62
C TYR A 61 2.36 -2.63 -10.75
N GLY A 62 3.51 -3.03 -11.30
CA GLY A 62 4.54 -3.79 -10.59
C GLY A 62 5.61 -2.95 -9.91
N VAL A 63 6.06 -1.87 -10.56
CA VAL A 63 7.14 -1.01 -10.06
C VAL A 63 6.59 0.21 -9.33
N ALA A 64 5.72 0.97 -9.98
CA ALA A 64 5.12 2.16 -9.39
C ALA A 64 3.95 1.83 -8.45
N LEU A 65 3.42 0.59 -8.50
CA LEU A 65 2.28 0.12 -7.69
C LEU A 65 1.05 1.03 -7.78
N LEU A 66 0.80 1.62 -8.95
CA LEU A 66 -0.34 2.50 -9.19
C LEU A 66 -1.61 1.69 -9.52
N ASP A 67 -2.78 2.27 -9.30
CA ASP A 67 -4.07 1.62 -9.61
C ASP A 67 -4.42 1.70 -11.11
N GLY A 68 -3.75 2.56 -11.87
CA GLY A 68 -3.93 2.71 -13.30
C GLY A 68 -2.86 3.59 -13.95
N LYS A 69 -2.71 3.45 -15.27
CA LYS A 69 -1.82 4.31 -16.07
C LYS A 69 -2.35 5.75 -16.20
N SER A 70 -3.62 5.97 -15.89
CA SER A 70 -4.26 7.30 -15.83
C SER A 70 -3.89 8.10 -14.57
N ALA A 71 -3.17 7.52 -13.61
CA ALA A 71 -2.67 8.22 -12.44
C ALA A 71 -1.82 9.44 -12.83
N GLY A 72 -1.73 10.44 -11.96
CA GLY A 72 -1.00 11.67 -12.25
C GLY A 72 0.50 11.42 -12.46
N ALA A 73 1.13 12.14 -13.40
CA ALA A 73 2.56 12.00 -13.67
C ALA A 73 3.42 12.33 -12.44
N ALA A 74 2.99 13.30 -11.61
CA ALA A 74 3.64 13.62 -10.34
C ALA A 74 3.61 12.45 -9.34
N GLU A 75 2.46 11.78 -9.23
CA GLU A 75 2.30 10.60 -8.37
C GLU A 75 3.21 9.46 -8.84
N ALA A 76 3.20 9.18 -10.14
CA ALA A 76 4.05 8.16 -10.74
C ALA A 76 5.55 8.45 -10.58
N LEU A 77 5.94 9.71 -10.73
CA LEU A 77 7.32 10.16 -10.53
C LEU A 77 7.79 9.87 -9.09
N ILE A 78 6.96 10.22 -8.10
CA ILE A 78 7.25 9.96 -6.68
C ILE A 78 7.37 8.45 -6.44
N ALA A 79 6.48 7.65 -7.01
CA ALA A 79 6.50 6.19 -6.87
C ALA A 79 7.76 5.57 -7.49
N LEU A 80 8.11 5.93 -8.73
CA LEU A 80 9.30 5.45 -9.43
C LEU A 80 10.59 5.85 -8.69
N ALA A 81 10.66 7.09 -8.20
CA ALA A 81 11.80 7.57 -7.43
C ALA A 81 11.93 6.82 -6.09
N ARG A 82 10.81 6.56 -5.41
CA ARG A 82 10.78 5.77 -4.17
C ARG A 82 11.26 4.34 -4.42
N TYR A 83 10.76 3.68 -5.47
CA TYR A 83 11.19 2.34 -5.83
C TYR A 83 12.70 2.30 -6.13
N SER A 84 13.18 3.23 -6.96
CA SER A 84 14.60 3.31 -7.37
C SER A 84 15.55 3.53 -6.20
N ARG A 85 15.14 4.29 -5.17
CA ARG A 85 15.93 4.48 -3.94
C ARG A 85 15.89 3.28 -3.00
N SER A 86 14.90 2.41 -3.14
CA SER A 86 14.65 1.29 -2.22
C SER A 86 15.31 0.00 -2.71
N VAL A 87 15.33 -0.25 -4.03
CA VAL A 87 16.01 -1.41 -4.62
C VAL A 87 17.48 -1.44 -4.19
N GLY A 88 17.94 -2.60 -3.74
CA GLY A 88 19.33 -2.80 -3.34
C GLY A 88 19.74 -2.14 -2.02
N ARG A 89 18.84 -1.43 -1.32
CA ARG A 89 19.15 -0.73 -0.06
C ARG A 89 19.65 -1.66 1.03
N PHE A 90 19.13 -2.89 1.09
CA PHE A 90 19.45 -3.87 2.13
C PHE A 90 20.40 -5.00 1.66
N GLY A 91 20.88 -4.92 0.41
CA GLY A 91 21.82 -5.87 -0.16
C GLY A 91 21.79 -5.86 -1.68
N ALA A 92 22.94 -6.09 -2.31
CA ALA A 92 23.00 -6.22 -3.77
C ALA A 92 22.12 -7.38 -4.24
N GLY A 93 21.25 -7.13 -5.22
CA GLY A 93 20.29 -8.13 -5.72
C GLY A 93 18.99 -8.26 -4.91
N GLN A 94 18.82 -7.50 -3.82
CA GLN A 94 17.55 -7.46 -3.08
C GLN A 94 16.57 -6.45 -3.70
N GLY A 95 15.28 -6.80 -3.66
CA GLY A 95 14.18 -5.95 -4.14
C GLY A 95 13.95 -4.69 -3.28
N ALA A 96 12.90 -3.95 -3.61
CA ALA A 96 12.54 -2.69 -2.95
C ALA A 96 11.76 -2.86 -1.64
N PHE A 97 11.36 -4.09 -1.28
CA PHE A 97 10.40 -4.35 -0.21
C PHE A 97 11.03 -5.07 0.98
N LEU A 98 10.45 -4.82 2.15
CA LEU A 98 10.74 -5.55 3.38
C LEU A 98 9.46 -6.18 3.91
N VAL A 99 9.60 -7.34 4.54
CA VAL A 99 8.50 -8.00 5.25
C VAL A 99 8.95 -8.23 6.69
N PRO A 100 8.17 -7.81 7.69
CA PRO A 100 8.47 -8.12 9.08
C PRO A 100 8.39 -9.63 9.32
N ARG A 101 9.38 -10.16 10.03
CA ARG A 101 9.30 -11.50 10.59
C ARG A 101 8.11 -11.57 11.54
N TYR A 102 7.37 -12.68 11.53
CA TYR A 102 6.12 -12.89 12.27
C TYR A 102 4.92 -12.06 11.76
N GLY A 103 5.07 -11.35 10.64
CA GLY A 103 3.97 -10.67 9.95
C GLY A 103 3.75 -9.23 10.39
N ALA A 104 2.79 -8.56 9.73
CA ALA A 104 2.57 -7.12 9.86
C ALA A 104 2.03 -6.71 11.24
N SER A 105 1.47 -7.63 12.01
CA SER A 105 0.94 -7.38 13.36
C SER A 105 2.01 -7.00 14.39
N GLU A 106 3.28 -7.29 14.11
CA GLU A 106 4.38 -6.88 14.99
C GLU A 106 4.58 -5.36 15.02
N LEU A 107 4.22 -4.66 13.93
CA LEU A 107 4.35 -3.20 13.86
C LEU A 107 3.48 -2.48 14.90
N PRO A 108 2.14 -2.67 14.95
CA PRO A 108 1.32 -2.04 15.98
C PRO A 108 1.73 -2.47 17.40
N GLN A 109 2.12 -3.73 17.60
CA GLN A 109 2.61 -4.19 18.90
C GLN A 109 3.89 -3.47 19.35
N ALA A 110 4.83 -3.24 18.43
CA ALA A 110 6.06 -2.50 18.72
C ALA A 110 5.77 -1.05 19.13
N PHE A 111 4.83 -0.38 18.46
CA PHE A 111 4.39 0.97 18.85
C PHE A 111 3.67 0.96 20.20
N CYS A 112 2.79 -0.01 20.44
CA CYS A 112 2.14 -0.15 21.75
C CYS A 112 3.15 -0.33 22.88
N ARG A 113 4.18 -1.16 22.66
CA ARG A 113 5.28 -1.33 23.61
C ARG A 113 6.04 -0.02 23.84
N ALA A 114 6.38 0.70 22.77
CA ALA A 114 7.11 1.97 22.87
C ALA A 114 6.33 3.01 23.69
N ALA A 115 5.02 3.10 23.50
CA ALA A 115 4.15 3.98 24.26
C ALA A 115 3.96 3.51 25.72
N ALA A 116 3.84 2.20 25.97
CA ALA A 116 3.78 1.65 27.34
C ALA A 116 5.02 2.02 28.16
N VAL A 117 6.22 1.99 27.55
CA VAL A 117 7.47 2.44 28.19
C VAL A 117 7.41 3.92 28.61
N LYS A 118 6.55 4.72 27.97
CA LYS A 118 6.30 6.13 28.30
C LYS A 118 5.09 6.34 29.21
N GLY A 119 4.51 5.27 29.76
CA GLY A 119 3.40 5.34 30.70
C GLY A 119 2.01 5.19 30.08
N ALA A 120 1.90 4.84 28.79
CA ALA A 120 0.61 4.55 28.19
C ALA A 120 0.01 3.25 28.76
N LEU A 121 -1.28 3.28 29.08
CA LEU A 121 -2.04 2.13 29.57
C LEU A 121 -2.85 1.52 28.42
N TYR A 122 -2.88 0.18 28.39
CA TYR A 122 -3.59 -0.58 27.36
C TYR A 122 -4.68 -1.44 28.00
N MET A 123 -5.91 -1.27 27.52
CA MET A 123 -7.06 -2.07 27.94
C MET A 123 -7.58 -2.86 26.73
N LEU A 124 -7.28 -4.16 26.69
CA LEU A 124 -7.84 -5.07 25.69
C LEU A 124 -9.11 -5.73 26.22
N ARG A 125 -10.03 -6.09 25.32
CA ARG A 125 -11.36 -6.62 25.66
C ARG A 125 -12.20 -5.64 26.48
N THR A 126 -11.95 -4.35 26.31
CA THR A 126 -12.73 -3.26 26.88
C THR A 126 -13.14 -2.35 25.73
N SER A 127 -14.41 -2.41 25.33
CA SER A 127 -14.96 -1.50 24.32
C SER A 127 -15.34 -0.16 24.94
N VAL A 128 -15.28 0.89 24.12
CA VAL A 128 -15.90 2.19 24.39
C VAL A 128 -17.37 2.10 23.98
N GLU A 129 -18.28 2.37 24.91
CA GLU A 129 -19.74 2.32 24.69
C GLU A 129 -20.32 3.66 24.25
N ALA A 130 -19.77 4.75 24.78
CA ALA A 130 -20.23 6.10 24.48
C ALA A 130 -19.08 7.10 24.65
N VAL A 131 -19.14 8.18 23.87
CA VAL A 131 -18.31 9.37 24.03
C VAL A 131 -19.27 10.53 24.22
N ALA A 132 -19.16 11.23 25.35
CA ALA A 132 -19.96 12.40 25.66
C ALA A 132 -19.05 13.62 25.72
N GLN A 133 -19.44 14.70 25.02
CA GLN A 133 -18.76 15.98 25.07
C GLN A 133 -19.81 17.09 25.10
N ALA A 134 -19.93 17.79 26.23
CA ALA A 134 -20.71 19.01 26.30
C ALA A 134 -19.89 20.20 25.78
N GLU A 135 -20.58 21.28 25.39
CA GLU A 135 -19.94 22.48 24.84
C GLU A 135 -18.98 23.09 25.88
N GLY A 136 -17.68 23.13 25.56
CA GLY A 136 -16.63 23.63 26.44
C GLY A 136 -16.10 22.62 27.48
N GLU A 137 -16.56 21.37 27.47
CA GLU A 137 -16.08 20.32 28.39
C GLU A 137 -15.16 19.30 27.73
N THR A 138 -14.30 18.66 28.55
CA THR A 138 -13.42 17.58 28.10
C THR A 138 -14.22 16.33 27.74
N PRO A 139 -13.96 15.70 26.58
CA PRO A 139 -14.58 14.42 26.21
C PRO A 139 -14.47 13.37 27.32
N THR A 140 -15.62 12.75 27.64
CA THR A 140 -15.71 11.65 28.60
C THR A 140 -16.11 10.37 27.87
N LEU A 141 -15.27 9.34 27.96
CA LEU A 141 -15.51 8.01 27.40
C LEU A 141 -16.12 7.10 28.46
N ARG A 142 -17.19 6.40 28.13
CA ARG A 142 -17.75 5.32 28.96
C ARG A 142 -17.25 3.97 28.46
N LEU A 143 -16.62 3.21 29.34
CA LEU A 143 -16.08 1.89 29.05
C LEU A 143 -17.09 0.80 29.40
N SER A 144 -16.99 -0.32 28.71
CA SER A 144 -17.73 -1.56 29.03
C SER A 144 -17.39 -2.16 30.40
N SER A 145 -16.30 -1.72 31.04
CA SER A 145 -16.00 -2.06 32.44
C SER A 145 -16.91 -1.33 33.44
N GLY A 146 -17.69 -0.34 32.97
CA GLY A 146 -18.48 0.57 33.82
C GLY A 146 -17.71 1.82 34.26
N GLU A 147 -16.42 1.91 33.95
CA GLU A 147 -15.58 3.06 34.26
C GLU A 147 -15.76 4.18 33.22
N SER A 148 -15.54 5.43 33.66
CA SER A 148 -15.53 6.60 32.80
C SER A 148 -14.13 7.24 32.81
N VAL A 149 -13.64 7.60 31.63
CA VAL A 149 -12.31 8.20 31.44
C VAL A 149 -12.46 9.53 30.73
N GLN A 150 -11.83 10.57 31.25
CA GLN A 150 -11.76 11.88 30.59
C GLN A 150 -10.44 12.00 29.82
N ALA A 151 -10.50 12.60 28.62
CA ALA A 151 -9.33 12.83 27.79
C ALA A 151 -9.46 14.15 27.02
N ASP A 152 -8.34 14.86 26.87
CA ASP A 152 -8.28 16.11 26.08
C ASP A 152 -8.50 15.87 24.59
N ALA A 153 -8.10 14.70 24.10
CA ALA A 153 -8.25 14.29 22.71
C ALA A 153 -8.59 12.80 22.62
N VAL A 154 -9.50 12.46 21.71
CA VAL A 154 -9.94 11.09 21.45
C VAL A 154 -9.65 10.74 19.99
N LEU A 155 -8.87 9.68 19.77
CA LEU A 155 -8.56 9.16 18.44
C LEU A 155 -9.30 7.84 18.27
N LEU A 156 -10.13 7.77 17.22
CA LEU A 156 -10.91 6.59 16.87
C LEU A 156 -10.64 6.24 15.42
N ASP A 157 -10.63 4.94 15.11
CA ASP A 157 -10.74 4.52 13.73
C ASP A 157 -12.15 4.80 13.19
N SER A 158 -12.29 4.86 11.86
CA SER A 158 -13.55 5.22 11.21
C SER A 158 -14.70 4.27 11.53
N ALA A 159 -14.44 2.98 11.75
CA ALA A 159 -15.49 2.02 12.08
C ALA A 159 -15.95 2.18 13.54
N SER A 160 -15.04 2.43 14.47
CA SER A 160 -15.41 2.74 15.86
C SER A 160 -16.15 4.07 15.97
N ALA A 161 -15.70 5.09 15.25
CA ALA A 161 -16.39 6.38 15.18
C ALA A 161 -17.82 6.24 14.62
N ALA A 162 -18.00 5.53 13.50
CA ALA A 162 -19.32 5.31 12.91
C ALA A 162 -20.29 4.57 13.84
N ARG A 163 -19.80 3.58 14.60
CA ARG A 163 -20.59 2.86 15.62
C ARG A 163 -21.05 3.80 16.75
N LEU A 164 -20.16 4.68 17.21
CA LEU A 164 -20.45 5.59 18.32
C LEU A 164 -21.39 6.74 17.94
N VAL A 165 -21.28 7.23 16.70
CA VAL A 165 -22.22 8.22 16.14
C VAL A 165 -23.61 7.60 15.97
N SER A 166 -23.68 6.37 15.48
CA SER A 166 -24.95 5.64 15.30
C SER A 166 -25.65 5.31 16.62
N SER A 167 -24.91 5.23 17.73
CA SER A 167 -25.46 5.04 19.09
C SER A 167 -25.82 6.34 19.81
N GLY A 168 -25.82 7.49 19.11
CA GLY A 168 -26.25 8.78 19.69
C GLY A 168 -25.16 9.53 20.48
N GLY A 169 -23.89 9.17 20.34
CA GLY A 169 -22.77 9.92 20.90
C GLY A 169 -22.47 11.17 20.07
N ALA A 170 -22.90 12.32 20.58
CA ALA A 170 -22.70 13.61 19.92
C ALA A 170 -21.23 14.01 19.93
N GLY A 171 -20.69 14.16 18.73
CA GLY A 171 -19.41 14.80 18.42
C GLY A 171 -19.33 14.93 16.90
N GLU A 172 -19.04 16.13 16.39
CA GLU A 172 -18.79 16.35 14.97
C GLU A 172 -17.52 15.58 14.59
N ALA A 173 -17.69 14.33 14.13
CA ALA A 173 -16.61 13.61 13.51
C ALA A 173 -16.32 14.31 12.18
N GLU A 174 -15.17 14.96 12.08
CA GLU A 174 -14.54 15.37 10.82
C GLU A 174 -14.25 14.10 10.00
N ALA A 175 -15.30 13.54 9.40
CA ALA A 175 -15.22 12.36 8.57
C ALA A 175 -14.54 12.76 7.26
N ALA A 176 -13.39 12.14 6.97
CA ALA A 176 -12.76 12.29 5.67
C ALA A 176 -13.75 11.87 4.57
N ASP A 177 -13.96 12.77 3.60
CA ASP A 177 -14.95 12.78 2.49
C ASP A 177 -14.88 11.59 1.50
N SER A 178 -14.15 10.53 1.82
CA SER A 178 -14.15 9.32 0.99
C SER A 178 -15.06 8.28 1.63
N GLY A 179 -16.22 8.05 1.02
CA GLY A 179 -17.15 6.98 1.39
C GLY A 179 -16.49 5.60 1.50
N PRO A 180 -17.21 4.61 2.06
CA PRO A 180 -16.66 3.28 2.30
C PRO A 180 -16.15 2.65 1.00
N ARG A 181 -14.87 2.26 0.99
CA ARG A 181 -14.26 1.55 -0.14
C ARG A 181 -14.22 0.05 0.14
N VAL A 182 -14.70 -0.74 -0.81
CA VAL A 182 -14.66 -2.19 -0.72
C VAL A 182 -13.27 -2.70 -1.14
N VAL A 183 -12.73 -3.67 -0.41
CA VAL A 183 -11.45 -4.32 -0.73
C VAL A 183 -11.64 -5.84 -0.66
N GLY A 184 -11.48 -6.52 -1.78
CA GLY A 184 -11.43 -7.98 -1.84
C GLY A 184 -10.10 -8.48 -1.28
N ARG A 185 -10.13 -9.46 -0.38
CA ARG A 185 -8.94 -10.07 0.22
C ARG A 185 -9.03 -11.58 0.18
N LEU A 186 -7.91 -12.24 -0.10
CA LEU A 186 -7.76 -13.69 -0.03
C LEU A 186 -6.47 -14.02 0.74
N ALA A 187 -6.54 -15.00 1.64
CA ALA A 187 -5.37 -15.63 2.21
C ALA A 187 -5.43 -17.12 1.87
N ALA A 188 -4.41 -17.63 1.18
CA ALA A 188 -4.31 -19.02 0.79
C ALA A 188 -3.03 -19.65 1.35
N VAL A 189 -3.14 -20.84 1.93
CA VAL A 189 -2.00 -21.66 2.36
C VAL A 189 -1.70 -22.65 1.23
N LEU A 190 -0.44 -22.70 0.81
CA LEU A 190 0.02 -23.50 -0.32
C LEU A 190 1.19 -24.39 0.13
N ASP A 191 1.32 -25.55 -0.50
CA ASP A 191 2.41 -26.51 -0.26
C ASP A 191 3.73 -26.11 -0.95
N GLY A 192 3.82 -24.88 -1.47
CA GLY A 192 5.02 -24.35 -2.12
C GLY A 192 4.77 -23.02 -2.84
N PRO A 193 5.85 -22.32 -3.24
CA PRO A 193 5.77 -20.99 -3.84
C PRO A 193 5.09 -21.02 -5.22
N VAL A 194 4.36 -19.95 -5.52
CA VAL A 194 3.66 -19.71 -6.80
C VAL A 194 4.62 -19.20 -7.88
N THR A 195 5.74 -18.58 -7.47
CA THR A 195 6.75 -18.09 -8.41
C THR A 195 7.46 -19.25 -9.11
N PRO A 196 7.70 -19.17 -10.43
CA PRO A 196 8.28 -20.27 -11.19
C PRO A 196 9.67 -20.66 -10.66
N LYS A 197 9.98 -21.96 -10.73
CA LYS A 197 11.29 -22.54 -10.39
C LYS A 197 12.36 -22.11 -11.41
N GLY A 198 12.74 -20.84 -11.41
CA GLY A 198 13.84 -20.30 -12.22
C GLY A 198 15.09 -20.00 -11.38
N ASP A 199 16.22 -19.87 -12.06
CA ASP A 199 17.56 -19.61 -11.50
C ASP A 199 17.78 -18.17 -10.99
N ALA A 200 16.71 -17.44 -10.67
CA ALA A 200 16.84 -16.06 -10.20
C ALA A 200 17.52 -16.05 -8.81
N PRO A 201 18.62 -15.31 -8.63
CA PRO A 201 19.29 -15.20 -7.34
C PRO A 201 18.38 -14.40 -6.38
N GLY A 202 17.80 -15.10 -5.40
CA GLY A 202 16.92 -14.50 -4.42
C GLY A 202 16.26 -15.56 -3.53
N ASP A 203 15.98 -15.17 -2.29
CA ASP A 203 15.26 -16.00 -1.34
C ASP A 203 13.83 -16.24 -1.87
N LYS A 204 13.50 -17.51 -2.15
CA LYS A 204 12.25 -17.91 -2.84
C LYS A 204 11.03 -17.78 -1.94
N ASP A 205 11.26 -17.47 -0.67
CA ASP A 205 10.24 -17.41 0.36
C ASP A 205 9.42 -16.11 0.28
N ILE A 206 9.93 -15.02 -0.28
CA ILE A 206 9.22 -13.74 -0.31
C ILE A 206 9.09 -13.21 -1.74
N ALA A 207 7.86 -13.00 -2.19
CA ALA A 207 7.60 -12.40 -3.50
C ALA A 207 6.39 -11.47 -3.46
N VAL A 208 6.50 -10.36 -4.21
CA VAL A 208 5.35 -9.52 -4.54
C VAL A 208 4.83 -9.98 -5.90
N VAL A 209 3.55 -10.33 -5.95
CA VAL A 209 2.86 -10.78 -7.15
C VAL A 209 1.91 -9.65 -7.58
N VAL A 210 1.87 -9.32 -8.85
CA VAL A 210 0.93 -8.33 -9.37
C VAL A 210 0.26 -8.90 -10.61
N LEU A 211 -1.06 -8.87 -10.62
CA LEU A 211 -1.90 -9.17 -11.78
C LEU A 211 -2.46 -7.84 -12.28
N PRO A 212 -1.97 -7.30 -13.41
CA PRO A 212 -2.57 -6.12 -14.03
C PRO A 212 -4.05 -6.32 -14.34
N PRO A 213 -4.82 -5.23 -14.55
CA PRO A 213 -6.19 -5.32 -15.04
C PRO A 213 -6.29 -6.18 -16.31
N ASN A 214 -7.38 -6.93 -16.42
CA ASN A 214 -7.66 -7.83 -17.54
C ASN A 214 -6.56 -8.89 -17.75
N SER A 215 -5.94 -9.38 -16.66
CA SER A 215 -5.00 -10.50 -16.75
C SER A 215 -5.72 -11.72 -17.32
N GLY A 216 -5.17 -12.29 -18.40
CA GLY A 216 -5.80 -13.34 -19.20
C GLY A 216 -6.26 -14.53 -18.35
N GLY A 217 -7.59 -14.71 -18.24
CA GLY A 217 -8.23 -15.79 -17.48
C GLY A 217 -8.81 -15.40 -16.12
N VAL A 218 -8.49 -14.21 -15.57
CA VAL A 218 -9.00 -13.75 -14.27
C VAL A 218 -10.13 -12.73 -14.42
N GLY A 219 -10.10 -11.89 -15.48
CA GLY A 219 -11.16 -10.90 -15.73
C GLY A 219 -11.25 -9.79 -14.68
N ASN A 220 -10.14 -9.47 -14.00
CA ASN A 220 -10.09 -8.45 -12.95
C ASN A 220 -10.11 -7.03 -13.54
N VAL A 221 -11.00 -6.16 -13.07
CA VAL A 221 -11.08 -4.75 -13.48
C VAL A 221 -9.96 -3.92 -12.84
N HIS A 222 -9.64 -4.21 -11.58
CA HIS A 222 -8.59 -3.55 -10.81
C HIS A 222 -7.35 -4.44 -10.70
N PRO A 223 -6.13 -3.87 -10.53
CA PRO A 223 -4.94 -4.67 -10.33
C PRO A 223 -5.05 -5.48 -9.03
N VAL A 224 -4.80 -6.79 -9.11
CA VAL A 224 -4.70 -7.65 -7.93
C VAL A 224 -3.25 -7.66 -7.48
N ARG A 225 -3.01 -7.27 -6.23
CA ARG A 225 -1.68 -7.26 -5.62
C ARG A 225 -1.57 -8.39 -4.61
N GLY A 226 -0.45 -9.06 -4.63
CA GLY A 226 -0.19 -10.25 -3.84
C GLY A 226 1.12 -10.17 -3.08
N LEU A 227 1.15 -10.73 -1.88
CA LEU A 227 2.34 -10.97 -1.10
C LEU A 227 2.41 -12.47 -0.78
N GLN A 228 3.44 -13.13 -1.30
CA GLN A 228 3.81 -14.48 -0.92
C GLN A 228 4.86 -14.42 0.19
N VAL A 229 4.64 -15.21 1.24
CA VAL A 229 5.59 -15.39 2.35
C VAL A 229 5.78 -16.87 2.66
N GLY A 230 7.04 -17.29 2.79
CA GLY A 230 7.44 -18.65 3.11
C GLY A 230 7.90 -18.80 4.56
N GLY A 231 8.36 -20.01 4.88
CA GLY A 231 8.75 -20.40 6.23
C GLY A 231 9.84 -19.54 6.88
N ALA A 232 10.76 -18.95 6.10
CA ALA A 232 11.80 -18.06 6.63
C ALA A 232 11.23 -16.83 7.37
N THR A 233 10.02 -16.39 7.01
CA THR A 233 9.35 -15.25 7.67
C THR A 233 8.72 -15.61 9.01
N ALA A 234 8.70 -16.90 9.37
CA ALA A 234 7.98 -17.43 10.54
C ALA A 234 6.48 -17.09 10.56
N GLN A 235 5.88 -16.90 9.39
CA GLN A 235 4.43 -16.73 9.22
C GLN A 235 3.72 -18.05 8.87
N CYS A 236 4.48 -19.07 8.45
CA CYS A 236 3.98 -20.41 8.17
C CYS A 236 5.05 -21.48 8.44
N PRO A 237 4.66 -22.77 8.56
CA PRO A 237 5.60 -23.89 8.69
C PRO A 237 6.58 -24.00 7.53
N ALA A 238 7.74 -24.63 7.78
CA ALA A 238 8.72 -24.90 6.72
C ALA A 238 8.12 -25.79 5.62
N GLY A 239 8.41 -25.46 4.36
CA GLY A 239 7.87 -26.17 3.20
C GLY A 239 6.48 -25.69 2.76
N GLN A 240 5.84 -24.79 3.49
CA GLN A 240 4.60 -24.12 3.08
C GLN A 240 4.86 -22.65 2.73
N CYS A 241 3.90 -22.05 2.02
CA CYS A 241 3.84 -20.60 1.87
C CYS A 241 2.42 -20.09 2.02
N VAL A 242 2.28 -18.83 2.42
CA VAL A 242 1.02 -18.11 2.46
C VAL A 242 1.01 -17.06 1.38
N LEU A 243 -0.05 -17.05 0.57
CA LEU A 243 -0.31 -16.03 -0.43
C LEU A 243 -1.46 -15.13 0.06
N TYR A 244 -1.15 -13.86 0.28
CA TYR A 244 -2.14 -12.82 0.55
C TYR A 244 -2.41 -12.08 -0.76
N LEU A 245 -3.65 -12.07 -1.23
CA LEU A 245 -4.07 -11.24 -2.37
C LEU A 245 -5.02 -10.15 -1.89
N ALA A 246 -4.91 -8.98 -2.50
CA ALA A 246 -5.82 -7.86 -2.30
C ALA A 246 -6.11 -7.16 -3.62
N THR A 247 -7.37 -6.76 -3.81
CA THR A 247 -7.81 -5.92 -4.92
C THR A 247 -8.85 -4.94 -4.43
N ARG A 248 -8.98 -3.81 -5.11
CA ARG A 248 -10.14 -2.94 -4.93
C ARG A 248 -11.39 -3.72 -5.35
N GLY A 249 -12.43 -3.68 -4.52
CA GLY A 249 -13.75 -4.18 -4.87
C GLY A 249 -14.52 -3.13 -5.65
N ASP A 250 -15.43 -3.59 -6.50
CA ASP A 250 -16.39 -2.70 -7.15
C ASP A 250 -17.34 -2.16 -6.06
N ASP A 251 -17.74 -0.90 -6.20
CA ASP A 251 -18.71 -0.31 -5.30
C ASP A 251 -20.01 -1.13 -5.44
N VAL A 252 -20.54 -1.65 -4.32
CA VAL A 252 -21.78 -2.41 -4.34
C VAL A 252 -22.88 -1.43 -4.74
N GLU A 253 -23.36 -1.54 -5.98
CA GLU A 253 -24.64 -0.93 -6.36
C GLU A 253 -25.72 -1.63 -5.52
N ASP A 254 -26.31 -0.88 -4.58
CA ASP A 254 -27.48 -1.31 -3.78
C ASP A 254 -28.70 -1.60 -4.67
#